data_AF-A0A412Z0M8-F1
#
_entry.id   AF-A0A412Z0M8-F1
#
_cell.length_a   1.000
_cell.length_b   1.000
_cell.length_c   1.000
_cell.angle_alpha   90.00
_cell.angle_beta   90.00
_cell.angle_gamma   90.00
#
_symmetry.space_group_name_H-M   'P 1'
#
loop_
_entity.id
_entity.type
_entity.pdbx_description
1 polymer ?
#
loop_
_entity_poly.entity_id
_entity_poly.type
_entity_poly.pdbx_seq_one_letter_code
_entity_poly.pdbx_strand_id
1 'polypeptide(L)' 'MKTYKVFLTRSREASSLLADALWEQYKQNEGCSSGFGCADNDDRIPVLYHNCGYFYAMVEYESERPKYELIFA' A
#
# COMPACT_ATOMS: atom_id res chain seq x y z
N MET A 1 7.09 -15.02 4.09
CA MET A 1 7.67 -13.91 3.29
C MET A 1 6.55 -12.92 3.05
N LYS A 2 6.85 -11.62 3.05
CA LYS A 2 5.81 -10.59 2.97
C LYS A 2 5.26 -10.44 1.55
N THR A 3 3.94 -10.35 1.46
CA THR A 3 3.19 -9.87 0.30
C THR A 3 2.87 -8.40 0.51
N TYR A 4 2.94 -7.61 -0.55
CA TYR A 4 2.61 -6.18 -0.57
C TYR A 4 1.58 -5.91 -1.66
N LYS A 5 0.52 -5.19 -1.29
CA LYS A 5 -0.36 -4.52 -2.26
C LYS A 5 -0.31 -3.03 -2.01
N VAL A 6 0.06 -2.28 -3.03
CA VAL A 6 0.23 -0.83 -2.96
C VAL A 6 -0.67 -0.18 -4.01
N PHE A 7 -1.54 0.72 -3.56
CA PHE A 7 -2.38 1.56 -4.40
C PHE A 7 -1.78 2.95 -4.45
N LEU A 8 -1.56 3.49 -5.65
CA LEU A 8 -1.15 4.86 -5.87
C LEU A 8 -2.33 5.67 -6.39
N THR A 9 -2.54 6.83 -5.79
CA THR A 9 -3.61 7.77 -6.16
C THR A 9 -3.14 9.22 -6.02
N ARG A 10 -3.85 10.15 -6.63
CA ARG A 10 -3.57 11.60 -6.55
C ARG A 10 -4.29 12.31 -5.40
N SER A 11 -5.19 11.61 -4.68
CA SER A 11 -5.90 12.16 -3.52
C SER A 11 -5.41 11.53 -2.22
N ARG A 12 -5.05 12.37 -1.26
CA ARG A 12 -4.68 11.93 0.10
C ARG A 12 -5.87 11.27 0.79
N GLU A 13 -7.07 11.82 0.63
CA GLU A 13 -8.31 11.31 1.20
C GLU A 13 -8.61 9.92 0.66
N ALA A 14 -8.50 9.72 -0.66
CA ALA A 14 -8.67 8.42 -1.29
C ALA A 14 -7.66 7.40 -0.73
N SER A 15 -6.39 7.80 -0.55
CA SER A 15 -5.37 6.90 0.01
C SER A 15 -5.69 6.45 1.45
N SER A 16 -6.23 7.36 2.28
CA SER A 16 -6.66 7.01 3.64
C SER A 16 -7.80 6.00 3.62
N LEU A 17 -8.84 6.25 2.81
CA LEU A 17 -10.00 5.37 2.70
C LEU A 17 -9.62 3.98 2.14
N LEU A 18 -8.70 3.95 1.17
CA LEU A 18 -8.19 2.70 0.63
C LEU A 18 -7.42 1.91 1.70
N ALA A 19 -6.62 2.55 2.54
CA ALA A 19 -5.89 1.86 3.61
C ALA A 19 -6.82 1.25 4.66
N ASP A 20 -7.91 1.94 5.01
CA ASP A 20 -8.95 1.41 5.90
C ASP A 20 -9.63 0.19 5.27
N ALA A 21 -10.00 0.27 3.99
CA ALA A 21 -10.61 -0.84 3.25
C ALA A 21 -9.66 -2.05 3.14
N LEU A 22 -8.37 -1.80 2.89
CA LEU A 22 -7.35 -2.85 2.86
C LEU A 22 -7.16 -3.49 4.24
N TRP A 23 -7.15 -2.70 5.30
CA TRP A 23 -7.08 -3.25 6.65
C TRP A 23 -8.26 -4.19 6.92
N GLU A 24 -9.49 -3.73 6.68
CA GLU A 24 -10.69 -4.54 6.91
C GLU A 24 -10.69 -5.83 6.10
N GLN A 25 -10.18 -5.80 4.86
CA GLN A 25 -10.09 -6.95 3.98
C GLN A 25 -9.04 -7.99 4.42
N TYR A 26 -7.88 -7.54 4.95
CA TYR A 26 -6.72 -8.41 5.16
C TYR A 26 -6.31 -8.60 6.63
N LYS A 27 -6.90 -7.90 7.60
CA LYS A 27 -6.54 -7.95 9.04
C LYS A 27 -6.54 -9.34 9.69
N GLN A 28 -7.17 -10.33 9.06
CA GLN A 28 -7.17 -11.72 9.53
C GLN A 28 -5.90 -12.49 9.14
N ASN A 29 -5.09 -11.96 8.22
CA ASN A 29 -3.83 -12.59 7.81
C ASN A 29 -2.74 -12.37 8.85
N GLU A 30 -1.86 -13.35 8.98
CA GLU A 30 -0.72 -13.28 9.87
C GLU A 30 0.24 -12.14 9.46
N GLY A 31 0.75 -11.41 10.45
CA GLY A 31 1.67 -10.28 10.22
C GLY A 31 1.05 -9.13 9.43
N CYS A 32 -0.28 -9.02 9.39
CA CYS A 32 -0.97 -7.98 8.64
C CYS A 32 -0.69 -6.58 9.21
N SER A 33 -0.34 -5.65 8.32
CA SER A 33 -0.22 -4.22 8.61
C SER A 33 -0.73 -3.42 7.42
N SER A 34 -1.39 -2.30 7.67
CA SER A 34 -1.87 -1.37 6.65
C SER A 34 -1.30 0.03 6.92
N GLY A 35 -1.15 0.82 5.86
CA GLY A 35 -0.66 2.20 5.98
C GLY A 35 -0.97 3.04 4.75
N PHE A 36 -0.93 4.35 4.92
CA PHE A 36 -1.05 5.32 3.84
C PHE A 36 -0.13 6.52 4.08
N GLY A 37 0.20 7.24 3.02
CA GLY A 37 1.07 8.39 3.13
C GLY A 37 1.45 9.00 1.78
N CYS A 38 2.43 9.90 1.81
CA CYS A 38 3.05 10.41 0.58
C CYS A 38 3.97 9.35 0.00
N ALA A 39 3.97 9.18 -1.32
CA ALA A 39 4.82 8.18 -1.98
C ALA A 39 6.32 8.44 -1.81
N ASP A 40 6.72 9.68 -1.52
CA ASP A 40 8.10 10.17 -1.62
C ASP A 40 9.09 9.59 -0.61
N ASN A 41 8.60 9.03 0.50
CA ASN A 41 9.44 8.62 1.63
C ASN A 41 9.30 7.13 2.00
N ASP A 42 8.68 6.32 1.15
CA ASP A 42 8.49 4.89 1.41
C ASP A 42 9.31 4.04 0.42
N ASP A 43 10.31 3.34 0.96
CA ASP A 43 11.24 2.49 0.18
C ASP A 43 10.53 1.33 -0.53
N ARG A 44 9.30 1.00 -0.13
CA ARG A 44 8.49 -0.05 -0.77
C ARG A 44 7.82 0.45 -2.05
N ILE A 45 7.87 1.76 -2.33
CA ILE A 45 7.31 2.37 -3.54
C ILE A 45 8.44 2.64 -4.52
N PRO A 46 8.31 2.27 -5.81
CA PRO A 46 9.35 2.52 -6.79
C PRO A 46 9.65 4.02 -6.89
N VAL A 47 10.94 4.36 -6.87
CA VAL A 47 11.45 5.74 -6.87
C VAL A 47 10.89 6.61 -8.00
N LEU A 48 10.49 5.98 -9.12
CA LEU A 48 9.89 6.69 -10.26
C LEU A 48 8.54 7.35 -9.94
N TYR A 49 7.88 6.97 -8.83
CA TYR A 49 6.64 7.58 -8.35
C TYR A 49 6.86 8.58 -7.22
N HIS A 50 8.10 8.75 -6.75
CA HIS A 50 8.48 9.78 -5.78
C HIS A 50 8.50 11.16 -6.44
N ASN A 51 8.20 12.20 -5.66
CA ASN A 51 8.05 13.61 -6.05
C ASN A 51 7.06 13.84 -7.20
N CYS A 52 6.24 12.84 -7.51
CA CYS A 52 5.26 12.92 -8.59
C CYS A 52 3.90 13.38 -8.08
N GLY A 53 3.73 13.67 -6.77
CA GLY A 53 2.45 14.05 -6.18
C GLY A 53 1.46 12.88 -6.04
N TYR A 54 1.98 11.66 -5.88
CA TYR A 54 1.18 10.49 -5.55
C TYR A 54 1.13 10.28 -4.03
N PHE A 55 -0.03 9.84 -3.57
CA PHE A 55 -0.23 9.26 -2.26
C PHE A 55 -0.38 7.74 -2.42
N TYR A 56 -0.02 7.00 -1.37
CA TYR A 56 -0.16 5.57 -1.36
C TYR A 56 -1.11 5.10 -0.28
N ALA A 57 -1.77 3.98 -0.54
CA ALA A 57 -2.36 3.10 0.47
C ALA A 57 -1.72 1.73 0.28
N MET A 58 -1.40 1.02 1.35
CA MET A 58 -0.81 -0.31 1.23
C MET A 58 -1.26 -1.24 2.33
N VAL A 59 -1.13 -2.53 2.04
CA VAL A 59 -1.17 -3.60 3.04
C VAL A 59 -0.02 -4.56 2.83
N GLU A 60 0.57 -4.99 3.94
CA GLU A 60 1.54 -6.07 4.00
C GLU A 60 1.02 -7.20 4.89
N TYR A 61 1.28 -8.46 4.51
CA TYR A 61 0.93 -9.65 5.30
C TYR A 61 1.81 -10.84 4.89
N GLU A 62 1.90 -11.86 5.74
CA GLU A 62 2.66 -13.07 5.44
C GLU A 62 1.94 -13.98 4.45
N SER A 63 2.68 -14.56 3.50
CA SER A 63 2.16 -15.54 2.55
C SER A 63 3.22 -16.55 2.16
N GLU A 64 2.79 -17.78 1.86
CA GLU A 64 3.64 -18.83 1.29
C GLU A 64 4.18 -18.46 -0.10
N ARG A 65 3.42 -17.65 -0.85
CA ARG A 65 3.77 -17.18 -2.19
C ARG A 65 3.77 -15.64 -2.20
N PRO A 66 4.87 -15.00 -1.78
CA PRO A 66 4.94 -13.56 -1.67
C PRO A 66 4.71 -12.90 -3.03
N LYS A 67 3.97 -11.80 -3.04
CA LYS A 67 3.71 -10.99 -4.23
C LYS A 67 3.94 -9.51 -3.94
N TYR A 68 4.29 -8.78 -4.99
CA TYR A 68 4.31 -7.33 -4.97
C TYR A 68 3.38 -6.84 -6.07
N GLU A 69 2.30 -6.15 -5.69
CA GLU A 69 1.31 -5.60 -6.62
C GLU A 69 1.26 -4.08 -6.46
N LEU A 70 1.43 -3.36 -7.57
CA LEU A 70 1.28 -1.91 -7.65
C LEU A 70 0.06 -1.59 -8.51
N ILE A 71 -0.89 -0.84 -7.97
CA ILE A 71 -2.21 -0.58 -8.57
C ILE A 71 -2.43 0.93 -8.63
N PHE A 72 -3.02 1.43 -9.71
CA PHE A 72 -3.40 2.85 -9.86
C PHE A 72 -4.89 3.03 -9.62
N ALA A 73 -5.24 3.98 -8.75
CA ALA A 73 -6.61 4.31 -8.36
C ALA A 73 -6.97 5.79 -8.59
#